data_AF-A0A7C2VTA8-F1
#
_entry.id   AF-A0A7C2VTA8-F1
#
_cell.length_a   1.000
_cell.length_b   1.000
_cell.length_c   1.000
_cell.angle_alpha   90.00
_cell.angle_beta   90.00
_cell.angle_gamma   90.00
#
_symmetry.space_group_name_H-M   'P 1'
#
loop_
_entity.id
_entity.type
_entity.pdbx_description
1 polymer ?
#
loop_
_entity_poly.entity_id
_entity_poly.type
_entity_poly.pdbx_seq_one_letter_code
_entity_poly.pdbx_strand_id
1 'polypeptide(L)'
;VIRELYGPHRVGFFYLNAGPEIARVEVPWFVAEDPELLGLCHALVWDQVQRGDGYPAVLTEAHEQAVIRGPDRELFRAMLLDALARLGLSEAESAKAATKRRRPV
;
A
#
# COMPACT_ATOMS: atom_id res chain seq x y z
N VAL A 1 23.16 -6.68 -18.93
CA VAL A 1 22.66 -8.07 -18.82
C VAL A 1 21.25 -8.14 -18.21
N ILE A 2 20.95 -7.60 -17.01
CA ILE A 2 19.57 -7.72 -16.43
C ILE A 2 18.52 -6.81 -17.11
N ARG A 3 18.90 -5.63 -17.62
CA ARG A 3 17.94 -4.66 -18.20
C ARG A 3 17.29 -5.13 -19.51
N GLU A 4 17.96 -5.98 -20.28
CA GLU A 4 17.46 -6.49 -21.57
C GLU A 4 16.35 -7.54 -21.39
N LEU A 5 16.29 -8.21 -20.23
CA LEU A 5 15.28 -9.23 -19.92
C LEU A 5 13.87 -8.66 -19.71
N TYR A 6 13.74 -7.37 -19.37
CA TYR A 6 12.45 -6.76 -19.06
C TYR A 6 11.70 -6.23 -20.30
N GLY A 7 12.37 -6.10 -21.45
CA GLY A 7 11.76 -5.62 -22.70
C GLY A 7 10.87 -4.37 -22.51
N PRO A 8 9.54 -4.45 -22.75
CA PRO A 8 8.61 -3.33 -22.56
C PRO A 8 8.32 -2.98 -21.08
N HIS A 9 8.63 -3.87 -20.14
CA HIS A 9 8.44 -3.67 -18.69
C HIS A 9 9.68 -3.09 -18.00
N ARG A 10 10.58 -2.46 -18.75
CA ARG A 10 11.72 -1.76 -18.17
C ARG A 10 11.21 -0.63 -17.25
N VAL A 11 11.94 -0.41 -16.16
CA VAL A 11 11.65 0.63 -15.17
C VAL A 11 12.79 1.64 -15.19
N GLY A 12 12.44 2.91 -15.36
CA GLY A 12 13.32 4.05 -15.13
C GLY A 12 13.18 4.56 -13.70
N PHE A 13 14.16 5.31 -13.22
CA PHE A 13 14.04 5.99 -11.94
C PHE A 13 14.78 7.32 -11.95
N PHE A 14 14.34 8.23 -11.10
CA PHE A 14 15.03 9.47 -10.80
C PHE A 14 14.98 9.74 -9.30
N TYR A 15 15.84 10.64 -8.85
CA TYR A 15 15.84 11.13 -7.48
C TYR A 15 15.20 12.51 -7.43
N LEU A 16 14.34 12.72 -6.45
CA LEU A 16 13.73 14.00 -6.14
C LEU A 16 14.18 14.42 -4.75
N ASN A 17 14.80 15.61 -4.65
CA ASN A 17 15.03 16.19 -3.33
C ASN A 17 13.68 16.62 -2.78
N ALA A 18 13.21 16.02 -1.70
CA ALA A 18 11.91 16.32 -1.10
C ALA A 18 12.00 17.37 0.02
N GLY A 19 13.21 17.84 0.36
CA GLY A 19 13.48 18.70 1.50
C GLY A 19 14.20 17.93 2.62
N PRO A 20 13.45 17.26 3.53
CA PRO A 20 14.05 16.50 4.63
C PRO A 20 14.71 15.20 4.17
N GLU A 21 14.28 14.63 3.04
CA GLU A 21 14.77 13.37 2.48
C GLU A 21 14.94 13.43 0.96
N ILE A 22 15.64 12.45 0.39
CA ILE A 22 15.72 12.25 -1.06
C ILE A 22 14.82 11.07 -1.43
N ALA A 23 13.76 11.35 -2.20
CA ALA A 23 12.86 10.34 -2.69
C ALA A 23 13.42 9.68 -3.97
N ARG A 24 13.32 8.35 -4.06
CA ARG A 24 13.53 7.61 -5.30
C ARG A 24 12.17 7.33 -5.93
N VAL A 25 11.94 7.89 -7.11
CA VAL A 25 10.70 7.68 -7.87
C VAL A 25 11.00 6.73 -9.02
N GLU A 26 10.26 5.64 -9.10
CA GLU A 26 10.35 4.67 -10.18
C GLU A 26 9.16 4.83 -11.12
N VAL A 27 9.43 4.82 -12.43
CA VAL A 27 8.42 5.00 -13.46
C VAL A 27 8.59 3.96 -14.56
N PRO A 28 7.51 3.55 -15.23
CA PRO A 28 7.61 2.71 -16.43
C PRO A 28 8.49 3.37 -17.51
N TRP A 29 9.16 2.55 -18.32
CA TRP A 29 10.05 3.05 -19.37
C TRP A 29 9.38 4.02 -20.35
N PHE A 30 8.12 3.78 -20.72
CA PHE A 30 7.37 4.66 -21.62
C PHE A 30 7.14 6.07 -21.04
N VAL A 31 7.14 6.20 -19.71
CA VAL A 31 7.10 7.52 -19.04
C VAL A 31 8.49 8.13 -19.03
N ALA A 32 9.54 7.32 -18.81
CA ALA A 32 10.91 7.80 -18.75
C ALA A 32 11.45 8.28 -20.11
N GLU A 33 10.98 7.73 -21.22
CA GLU A 33 11.43 8.10 -22.57
C GLU A 33 10.69 9.29 -23.18
N ASP A 34 9.53 9.66 -22.64
CA ASP A 34 8.73 10.82 -23.05
C ASP A 34 8.98 12.01 -22.09
N PRO A 35 9.65 13.09 -22.53
CA PRO A 35 9.96 14.23 -21.68
C PRO A 35 8.73 14.96 -21.12
N GLU A 36 7.60 14.97 -21.84
CA GLU A 36 6.39 15.64 -21.38
C GLU A 36 5.74 14.85 -20.24
N LEU A 37 5.62 13.52 -20.40
CA LEU A 37 5.11 12.64 -19.35
C LEU A 37 6.03 12.63 -18.13
N LEU A 38 7.35 12.56 -18.34
CA LEU A 38 8.32 12.61 -17.25
C LEU A 38 8.24 13.93 -16.49
N GLY A 39 8.15 15.06 -17.21
CA GLY A 39 7.98 16.39 -16.63
C GLY A 39 6.70 16.51 -15.81
N LEU A 40 5.60 15.96 -16.30
CA LEU A 40 4.34 15.91 -15.56
C LEU A 40 4.46 15.07 -14.29
N CYS A 41 5.07 13.88 -14.36
CA CYS A 41 5.33 13.04 -13.18
C CYS A 41 6.18 13.78 -12.14
N HIS A 42 7.25 14.46 -12.55
CA HIS A 42 8.08 15.26 -11.64
C HIS A 42 7.25 16.34 -10.94
N ALA A 43 6.47 17.11 -11.72
CA ALA A 43 5.66 18.21 -11.20
C ALA A 43 4.61 17.72 -10.20
N LEU A 44 3.92 16.61 -10.51
CA LEU A 44 2.88 16.04 -9.63
C LEU A 44 3.47 15.49 -8.34
N VAL A 45 4.56 14.72 -8.41
CA VAL A 45 5.21 14.19 -7.20
C VAL A 45 5.73 15.32 -6.33
N TRP A 46 6.35 16.34 -6.93
CA TRP A 46 6.84 17.52 -6.22
C TRP A 46 5.70 18.30 -5.54
N ASP A 47 4.60 18.58 -6.23
CA ASP A 47 3.42 19.24 -5.64
C ASP A 47 2.89 18.48 -4.42
N GLN A 48 2.81 17.15 -4.48
CA GLN A 48 2.35 16.34 -3.35
C GLN A 48 3.32 16.36 -2.16
N VAL A 49 4.62 16.35 -2.44
CA VAL A 49 5.67 16.49 -1.39
C VAL A 49 5.56 17.84 -0.69
N GLN A 50 5.34 18.92 -1.44
CA GLN A 50 5.18 20.26 -0.86
C GLN A 50 3.92 20.36 0.01
N ARG A 51 2.85 19.64 -0.34
CA ARG A 51 1.60 19.60 0.45
C ARG A 51 1.71 18.76 1.72
N GLY A 52 2.57 17.74 1.74
CA GLY A 52 2.75 16.84 2.87
C GLY A 52 4.06 17.03 3.63
N ASP A 53 4.61 18.26 3.61
CA ASP A 53 5.79 18.67 4.39
C ASP A 53 7.01 17.76 4.21
N GLY A 54 7.36 17.48 2.95
CA GLY A 54 8.52 16.64 2.61
C GLY A 54 8.19 15.18 2.30
N TYR A 55 6.93 14.80 2.37
CA TYR A 55 6.44 13.49 1.92
C TYR A 55 5.13 13.64 1.13
N PRO A 56 4.84 12.82 0.09
CA PRO A 56 3.60 12.96 -0.66
C PRO A 56 2.36 12.78 0.22
N ALA A 57 1.53 13.82 0.34
CA ALA A 57 0.33 13.82 1.19
C ALA A 57 -0.61 12.62 0.90
N VAL A 58 -0.79 12.29 -0.38
CA VAL A 58 -1.60 11.15 -0.82
C VAL A 58 -1.11 9.79 -0.29
N LEU A 59 0.21 9.62 -0.11
CA LEU A 59 0.77 8.38 0.43
C LEU A 59 0.54 8.27 1.94
N THR A 60 0.62 9.40 2.66
CA THR A 60 0.25 9.46 4.08
C THR A 60 -1.22 9.09 4.26
N GLU A 61 -2.12 9.70 3.49
CA GLU A 61 -3.55 9.40 3.57
C GLU A 61 -3.84 7.93 3.23
N ALA A 62 -3.23 7.41 2.17
CA ALA A 62 -3.39 6.00 1.81
C ALA A 62 -2.88 5.06 2.92
N HIS A 63 -1.77 5.39 3.57
CA HIS A 63 -1.26 4.64 4.71
C HIS A 63 -2.28 4.63 5.86
N GLU A 64 -2.82 5.80 6.23
CA GLU A 64 -3.80 5.93 7.30
C GLU A 64 -5.10 5.19 6.98
N GLN A 65 -5.59 5.26 5.74
CA GLN A 65 -6.80 4.58 5.31
C GLN A 65 -6.64 3.06 5.22
N ALA A 66 -5.44 2.56 4.90
CA ALA A 66 -5.17 1.13 4.82
C ALA A 66 -5.07 0.46 6.20
N VAL A 67 -5.03 1.22 7.31
CA VAL A 67 -4.97 0.66 8.65
C VAL A 67 -6.28 -0.03 9.01
N ILE A 68 -6.27 -1.36 9.01
CA ILE A 68 -7.36 -2.18 9.57
C ILE A 68 -7.22 -2.18 11.10
N ARG A 69 -8.19 -1.62 11.82
CA ARG A 69 -8.15 -1.55 13.28
C ARG A 69 -8.67 -2.84 13.92
N GLY A 70 -8.47 -2.97 15.23
CA GLY A 70 -8.98 -4.10 16.02
C GLY A 70 -10.50 -4.32 15.84
N PRO A 71 -11.33 -3.28 16.02
CA PRO A 71 -12.78 -3.38 15.82
C PRO A 71 -13.16 -3.81 14.39
N ASP A 72 -12.46 -3.30 13.37
CA ASP A 72 -12.73 -3.64 11.96
C ASP A 72 -12.50 -5.13 11.70
N ARG A 73 -11.43 -5.70 12.30
CA ARG A 73 -11.16 -7.15 12.21
C ARG A 73 -12.24 -7.99 12.88
N GLU A 74 -12.70 -7.59 14.06
CA GLU A 74 -13.74 -8.33 14.77
C GLU A 74 -15.09 -8.23 14.05
N LEU A 75 -15.43 -7.05 13.51
CA LEU A 75 -16.63 -6.87 12.69
C LEU A 75 -16.58 -7.74 11.43
N PHE A 76 -15.47 -7.70 10.69
CA PHE A 76 -15.28 -8.55 9.52
C PHE A 76 -15.40 -10.03 9.88
N ARG A 77 -14.79 -10.46 10.99
CA ARG A 77 -14.91 -11.84 11.46
C ARG A 77 -16.35 -12.22 11.79
N ALA A 78 -17.10 -11.35 12.47
CA ALA A 78 -18.50 -11.59 12.78
C ALA A 78 -19.36 -11.73 11.50
N MET A 79 -19.13 -10.87 10.51
CA MET A 79 -19.81 -10.94 9.21
C MET A 79 -19.47 -12.24 8.46
N LEU A 80 -18.20 -12.64 8.46
CA LEU A 80 -17.76 -13.89 7.86
C LEU A 80 -18.42 -15.10 8.54
N LEU A 81 -18.47 -15.09 9.87
CA LEU A 81 -19.11 -16.13 10.65
C LEU A 81 -20.61 -16.25 10.37
N ASP A 82 -21.33 -15.13 10.27
CA ASP A 82 -22.76 -15.12 9.90
C ASP A 82 -22.96 -15.71 8.50
N ALA A 83 -22.13 -15.31 7.54
CA ALA A 83 -22.19 -15.81 6.17
C ALA A 83 -21.94 -17.32 6.08
N LEU A 84 -20.95 -17.84 6.81
CA LEU A 84 -20.67 -19.27 6.88
C LEU A 84 -21.82 -20.05 7.54
N ALA A 85 -22.38 -19.53 8.65
CA ALA A 85 -23.49 -20.15 9.35
C ALA A 85 -24.73 -20.30 8.44
N ARG A 86 -25.03 -19.29 7.61
CA ARG A 86 -26.11 -19.37 6.61
C ARG A 86 -25.91 -20.46 5.57
N LEU A 87 -24.66 -20.83 5.29
CA LEU A 87 -24.30 -21.93 4.37
C LEU A 87 -24.23 -23.29 5.09
N GLY A 88 -24.55 -23.36 6.38
CA GLY A 88 -24.45 -24.57 7.20
C GLY A 88 -23.00 -24.97 7.53
N LEU A 89 -22.05 -24.07 7.32
CA LEU A 89 -20.63 -24.28 7.62
C LEU A 89 -20.32 -23.66 8.99
N SER A 90 -19.69 -24.41 9.89
CA SER A 90 -19.21 -23.89 11.17
C SER A 90 -17.69 -23.69 11.17
N GLU A 91 -17.21 -22.72 11.95
CA GLU A 91 -15.78 -22.60 12.25
C GLU A 91 -15.32 -23.85 13.02
N ALA A 92 -14.34 -24.57 12.50
CA ALA A 92 -13.49 -25.41 13.35
C ALA A 92 -12.56 -24.46 14.13
N GLU A 93 -12.92 -24.11 15.36
CA GLU A 93 -12.04 -23.31 16.21
C GLU A 93 -10.69 -24.03 16.36
N SER A 94 -9.61 -23.40 15.86
CA SER A 94 -8.26 -23.89 16.10
C SER A 94 -7.98 -23.85 17.61
N ALA A 95 -7.39 -24.92 18.16
CA ALA A 95 -7.04 -25.01 19.58
C ALA A 95 -6.24 -23.79 20.10
N LYS A 96 -5.46 -23.14 19.22
CA LYS A 96 -4.69 -21.92 19.55
C LYS A 96 -5.57 -20.69 19.77
N ALA A 97 -6.68 -20.55 19.04
CA ALA A 97 -7.62 -19.43 19.21
C ALA A 97 -8.38 -19.55 20.54
N ALA A 98 -8.75 -20.77 20.93
CA ALA A 98 -9.35 -21.06 22.23
C ALA A 98 -8.40 -20.73 23.40
N THR A 99 -7.10 -21.01 23.26
CA THR A 99 -6.09 -20.63 24.28
C THR A 99 -5.90 -19.13 24.41
N LYS A 100 -5.97 -18.37 23.32
CA LYS A 100 -5.78 -16.91 23.34
C LYS A 100 -6.96 -16.16 24.00
N ARG A 101 -8.19 -16.67 23.88
CA ARG A 101 -9.37 -16.15 24.59
C ARG A 101 -9.40 -16.48 26.10
N ARG A 102 -8.64 -17.50 26.53
CA ARG A 102 -8.59 -17.98 27.92
C ARG A 102 -7.52 -17.31 28.81
N ARG A 103 -6.76 -16.34 28.31
CA ARG A 103 -5.84 -15.56 29.16
C ARG A 103 -6.49 -14.24 29.59
N PRO A 104 -7.03 -14.15 30.80
CA PRO A 104 -7.07 -12.91 31.55
C PRO A 104 -5.86 -12.87 32.48
N VAL A 105 -4.85 -12.05 32.16
CA VAL A 105 -4.04 -11.29 33.13
C VAL A 105 -3.52 -10.06 32.41
#